data_AF-A0A956C9L9-F1
#
_entry.id   AF-A0A956C9L9-F1
#
_cell.length_a   1.000
_cell.length_b   1.000
_cell.length_c   1.000
_cell.angle_alpha   90.00
_cell.angle_beta   90.00
_cell.angle_gamma   90.00
#
_symmetry.space_group_name_H-M   'P 1'
#
loop_
_entity.id
_entity.type
_entity.pdbx_description
1 polymer ?
#
loop_
_entity_poly.entity_id
_entity_poly.type
_entity_poly.pdbx_seq_one_letter_code
_entity_poly.pdbx_strand_id
1 'polypeptide(L)' 'EKQDKLLLALTTQGFKKGEAKKATETLAREARTLSLQELLRRALALLVPR' A
#
# COMPACT_ATOMS: atom_id res chain seq x y z
N GLU A 1 -5.33 -7.03 -8.79
CA GLU A 1 -5.86 -5.68 -9.11
C GLU A 1 -5.74 -4.65 -7.99
N LYS A 2 -6.46 -4.76 -6.86
CA LYS A 2 -6.36 -3.72 -5.80
C LYS A 2 -4.94 -3.57 -5.24
N GLN A 3 -4.21 -4.67 -5.07
CA GLN A 3 -2.81 -4.66 -4.63
C GLN A 3 -1.87 -4.04 -5.68
N ASP A 4 -2.04 -4.36 -6.97
CA ASP A 4 -1.23 -3.77 -8.03
C ASP A 4 -1.42 -2.26 -8.12
N LYS A 5 -2.67 -1.78 -7.95
CA LYS A 5 -3.01 -0.36 -7.88
C LYS A 5 -2.41 0.31 -6.64
N LEU A 6 -2.40 -0.38 -5.50
CA LEU A 6 -1.77 0.11 -4.28
C LEU A 6 -0.25 0.24 -4.44
N LEU A 7 0.41 -0.79 -4.96
CA LEU A 7 1.84 -0.79 -5.23
C LEU A 7 2.22 0.35 -6.18
N LEU A 8 1.49 0.49 -7.29
CA LEU A 8 1.71 1.56 -8.26
C LEU A 8 1.57 2.93 -7.59
N ALA A 9 0.48 3.15 -6.86
CA ALA A 9 0.22 4.42 -6.19
C ALA A 9 1.32 4.79 -5.17
N LEU A 10 1.81 3.82 -4.38
CA LEU A 10 2.91 4.04 -3.44
C LEU A 10 4.22 4.36 -4.18
N THR A 11 4.53 3.66 -5.28
CA THR A 11 5.73 3.98 -6.07
C THR A 11 5.65 5.34 -6.76
N THR A 12 4.47 5.75 -7.24
CA THR A 12 4.25 7.08 -7.83
C THR A 12 4.38 8.20 -6.80
N GLN A 13 4.05 7.93 -5.54
CA GLN A 13 4.26 8.88 -4.43
C GLN A 13 5.73 9.01 -3.99
N GLY A 14 6.65 8.24 -4.60
CA GLY A 14 8.08 8.33 -4.31
C GLY A 14 8.58 7.36 -3.24
N PHE A 15 7.73 6.45 -2.73
CA PHE A 15 8.19 5.39 -1.83
C PHE A 15 9.09 4.40 -2.58
N LYS A 16 10.14 3.90 -1.89
CA LYS A 16 11.03 2.89 -2.49
C LYS A 16 10.21 1.66 -2.85
N LYS A 17 10.47 1.11 -4.05
CA LYS A 17 9.77 -0.08 -4.58
C LYS A 17 9.73 -1.25 -3.59
N GLY A 18 10.81 -1.46 -2.82
CA GLY A 18 10.87 -2.50 -1.80
C GLY A 18 9.92 -2.26 -0.62
N GLU A 19 9.82 -1.01 -0.14
CA GLU A 19 8.93 -0.64 0.97
C GLU A 19 7.48 -0.66 0.52
N ALA A 20 7.18 -0.10 -0.66
CA ALA A 20 5.87 -0.17 -1.28
C ALA A 20 5.40 -1.61 -1.47
N LYS A 21 6.28 -2.51 -1.94
CA LYS A 21 5.98 -3.94 -2.08
C LYS A 21 5.67 -4.58 -0.72
N LYS A 22 6.50 -4.33 0.30
CA LYS A 22 6.30 -4.87 1.65
C LYS A 22 4.98 -4.39 2.27
N ALA A 23 4.63 -3.12 2.13
CA ALA A 23 3.35 -2.57 2.59
C ALA A 23 2.17 -3.21 1.85
N THR A 24 2.29 -3.40 0.54
CA THR A 24 1.26 -4.03 -0.29
C THR A 24 1.04 -5.51 0.08
N GLU A 25 2.12 -6.25 0.33
CA GLU A 25 2.09 -7.65 0.80
C GLU A 25 1.49 -7.76 2.21
N THR A 26 1.83 -6.82 3.11
CA THR A 26 1.28 -6.77 4.48
C THR A 26 -0.24 -6.60 4.45
N LEU A 27 -0.76 -5.75 3.55
CA LEU A 27 -2.19 -5.47 3.41
C LEU A 27 -2.90 -6.45 2.46
N ALA A 28 -2.25 -7.56 2.07
CA ALA A 28 -2.78 -8.45 1.05
C ALA A 28 -4.13 -9.08 1.41
N ARG A 29 -4.31 -9.43 2.69
CA ARG A 29 -5.57 -9.98 3.22
C ARG A 29 -6.66 -8.92 3.30
N GLU A 30 -6.28 -7.72 3.72
CA GLU A 30 -7.17 -6.56 3.84
C GLU A 30 -7.66 -6.06 2.48
N ALA A 31 -6.89 -6.28 1.41
CA ALA A 31 -7.30 -5.91 0.06
C ALA A 31 -8.58 -6.63 -0.41
N ARG A 32 -8.97 -7.73 0.23
CA ARG A 32 -10.22 -8.47 -0.06
C ARG A 32 -11.45 -7.75 0.46
N THR A 33 -11.32 -7.02 1.56
CA THR A 33 -12.45 -6.39 2.26
C THR A 33 -12.45 -4.87 2.14
N LEU A 34 -11.27 -4.24 2.15
CA LEU A 34 -11.13 -2.80 2.14
C LEU A 34 -11.15 -2.22 0.72
N SER A 35 -11.50 -0.93 0.64
CA SER A 35 -11.37 -0.13 -0.58
C SER A 35 -9.91 0.26 -0.84
N LEU A 36 -9.60 0.65 -2.09
CA LEU A 36 -8.24 1.10 -2.44
C LEU A 36 -7.80 2.33 -1.61
N GLN A 37 -8.73 3.24 -1.31
CA GLN A 37 -8.45 4.44 -0.52
C GLN A 37 -8.11 4.10 0.94
N GLU A 38 -8.81 3.14 1.54
CA GLU A 38 -8.49 2.67 2.90
C GLU A 38 -7.14 1.95 2.94
N LEU A 39 -6.86 1.10 1.95
CA LEU A 39 -5.57 0.43 1.82
C LEU A 39 -4.43 1.44 1.68
N LEU A 40 -4.62 2.53 0.92
CA LEU A 40 -3.64 3.61 0.81
C LEU A 40 -3.39 4.30 2.14
N ARG A 41 -4.45 4.67 2.88
CA ARG A 41 -4.28 5.28 4.22
C ARG A 41 -3.50 4.35 5.17
N ARG A 42 -3.82 3.06 5.17
CA ARG A 42 -3.11 2.07 5.99
C ARG A 42 -1.67 1.87 5.54
N ALA A 43 -1.41 1.79 4.24
CA ALA A 43 -0.06 1.67 3.70
C ALA A 43 0.80 2.88 4.06
N LEU A 44 0.26 4.09 3.97
CA LEU A 44 0.95 5.30 4.39
C LEU A 44 1.25 5.30 5.89
N ALA A 45 0.30 4.86 6.73
CA ALA A 45 0.54 4.71 8.16
C ALA A 45 1.61 3.67 8.51
N LEU A 46 1.82 2.66 7.66
CA LEU A 46 2.90 1.66 7.81
C LEU A 46 4.27 2.17 7.35
N LEU A 47 4.28 3.09 6.36
CA LEU A 47 5.50 3.56 5.69
C LEU A 47 6.05 4.87 6.25
N VAL A 48 5.20 5.71 6.83
CA VAL A 48 5.61 7.00 7.42
C VAL A 48 5.95 6.76 8.90
N PRO A 49 7.23 6.86 9.31
CA PRO A 49 7.57 6.90 10.72
C PRO A 49 7.01 8.18 11.32
N ARG A 50 6.40 8.09 12.51
CA ARG A 50 6.08 9.27 13.33
C ARG A 50 7.35 9.89 13.88
#